data_AF-A0AAU6JEE5-F1
#
_entry.id   AF-A0AAU6JEE5-F1
#
_cell.length_a   1.000
_cell.length_b   1.000
_cell.length_c   1.000
_cell.angle_alpha   90.00
_cell.angle_beta   90.00
_cell.angle_gamma   90.00
#
_symmetry.space_group_name_H-M   'P 1'
#
loop_
_entity.id
_entity.type
_entity.pdbx_description
1 polymer ?
#
loop_
_entity_poly.entity_id
_entity_poly.type
_entity_poly.pdbx_seq_one_letter_code
_entity_poly.pdbx_strand_id
1 'polypeptide(L)'
;MRPPRKYAGTRTAVLRRDAVVATVPVALAALLAAAAPAGAATTGTSGVGDPYFPLSGNGGYHVAHYDLNLRYDPVSRRLDGKAVLTVRATQKLTRFNLDLSGLKVTALTVDRVKAGFRRSGQELIVSPRHALNKNQTFQVAVTYSGVPKAVTDPDGSKDGWIATDDGVFVAGEPQGSMSWFPGNNHPKDKASYDFTITVPQGRTAVANGVLLSQRTAGGKSTFRWRQSEPMAAYLATATVGRFKVEQYTTRGGIKVYNAVDPREAADAAPVLKKLPSVLDWEAKLFGPYPYKAAGAIVDRAPQVGFALETQTRPVYDQAPDLSTLVHESAHQWFGDSVALTTWKDIWLNEGFATYTEWLYAEQHGGPSAQKTFDDLYATAANDDLWSFPPADPGSGANIFGRPVYDRGAMALHKLRKAVGDPAFFKILRTWATDHRDGHGTTAQFTALAERVSGKDLDQLFLTWIGTKGKPSAP
;
A
#
# COMPACT_ATOMS: atom_id res chain seq x y z
N MET A 1 -72.59 26.92 -29.18
CA MET A 1 -72.71 28.20 -29.92
C MET A 1 -71.39 28.48 -30.61
N ARG A 2 -71.39 28.52 -31.97
CA ARG A 2 -70.32 29.17 -32.75
C ARG A 2 -70.48 30.69 -32.65
N PRO A 3 -69.42 31.46 -32.89
CA PRO A 3 -69.39 32.14 -34.18
C PRO A 3 -68.02 32.05 -34.91
N PRO A 4 -67.97 32.32 -36.23
CA PRO A 4 -66.80 32.06 -37.07
C PRO A 4 -66.21 33.29 -37.82
N ARG A 5 -64.99 33.07 -38.33
CA ARG A 5 -64.38 33.55 -39.61
C ARG A 5 -64.08 35.05 -39.86
N LYS A 6 -62.86 35.28 -40.39
CA LYS A 6 -62.49 36.04 -41.61
C LYS A 6 -60.95 35.86 -41.81
N TYR A 7 -60.40 35.19 -42.83
CA TYR A 7 -60.27 35.40 -44.30
C TYR A 7 -59.33 36.52 -44.78
N ALA A 8 -58.61 36.16 -45.86
CA ALA A 8 -57.79 36.94 -46.81
C ALA A 8 -56.29 37.09 -46.43
N GLY A 9 -55.32 36.92 -47.33
CA GLY A 9 -55.35 36.73 -48.77
C GLY A 9 -54.06 37.32 -49.40
N THR A 10 -53.20 36.42 -49.87
CA THR A 10 -52.22 36.49 -50.98
C THR A 10 -51.86 37.81 -51.68
N ARG A 11 -50.55 38.00 -51.96
CA ARG A 11 -50.00 38.50 -53.25
C ARG A 11 -48.46 38.35 -53.32
N THR A 12 -47.95 37.54 -54.27
CA THR A 12 -47.09 37.91 -55.45
C THR A 12 -45.71 38.49 -55.10
N ALA A 13 -44.57 38.18 -55.71
CA ALA A 13 -44.24 37.54 -56.98
C ALA A 13 -42.71 37.35 -57.09
N VAL A 14 -42.32 36.36 -57.92
CA VAL A 14 -41.17 36.33 -58.86
C VAL A 14 -39.74 36.15 -58.32
N LEU A 15 -39.15 35.07 -58.86
CA LEU A 15 -37.79 34.56 -58.80
C LEU A 15 -36.75 35.41 -59.56
N ARG A 16 -35.53 35.49 -59.02
CA ARG A 16 -34.24 35.30 -59.73
C ARG A 16 -33.26 34.66 -58.74
N ARG A 17 -33.01 33.35 -58.86
CA ARG A 17 -31.83 32.73 -59.51
C ARG A 17 -30.53 33.40 -59.07
N ASP A 18 -29.86 32.77 -58.10
CA ASP A 18 -28.49 32.29 -58.27
C ASP A 18 -28.25 31.06 -57.40
N ALA A 19 -27.27 30.30 -57.83
CA ALA A 19 -27.20 28.85 -57.77
C ALA A 19 -26.38 28.31 -56.59
N VAL A 20 -26.83 27.13 -56.12
CA VAL A 20 -26.03 25.95 -55.71
C VAL A 20 -25.02 26.13 -54.57
N VAL A 21 -25.32 25.51 -53.41
CA VAL A 21 -24.55 24.36 -52.90
C VAL A 21 -25.53 23.38 -52.26
N ALA A 22 -25.42 22.12 -52.66
CA ALA A 22 -26.26 21.00 -52.27
C ALA A 22 -25.94 20.49 -50.85
N THR A 23 -26.97 20.16 -50.08
CA THR A 23 -26.93 19.16 -49.01
C THR A 23 -28.18 18.29 -49.09
N VAL A 24 -28.00 17.04 -49.49
CA VAL A 24 -28.99 15.94 -49.44
C VAL A 24 -28.31 14.78 -48.69
N PRO A 25 -29.07 13.99 -47.91
CA PRO A 25 -28.64 13.46 -46.62
C PRO A 25 -28.14 12.01 -46.70
N VAL A 26 -27.38 11.57 -45.69
CA VAL A 26 -27.11 10.14 -45.48
C VAL A 26 -27.43 9.78 -44.04
N ALA A 27 -28.71 9.46 -43.82
CA ALA A 27 -29.14 8.55 -42.78
C ALA A 27 -28.93 7.12 -43.30
N LEU A 28 -27.73 6.55 -43.12
CA LEU A 28 -27.49 5.09 -43.17
C LEU A 28 -26.06 4.73 -42.70
N ALA A 29 -25.68 5.12 -41.49
CA ALA A 29 -24.39 4.69 -40.90
C ALA A 29 -24.40 4.51 -39.37
N ALA A 30 -25.59 4.41 -38.74
CA ALA A 30 -25.71 4.37 -37.27
C ALA A 30 -26.22 3.03 -36.71
N LEU A 31 -26.14 1.92 -37.48
CA LEU A 31 -26.60 0.59 -37.04
C LEU A 31 -25.54 -0.52 -37.16
N LEU A 32 -24.26 -0.19 -37.27
CA LEU A 32 -23.16 -1.17 -37.30
C LEU A 32 -22.18 -1.10 -36.11
N ALA A 33 -22.54 -0.41 -35.02
CA ALA A 33 -21.71 -0.32 -33.81
C ALA A 33 -22.31 -1.00 -32.57
N ALA A 34 -23.19 -1.99 -32.74
CA ALA A 34 -23.80 -2.72 -31.62
C ALA A 34 -23.80 -4.23 -31.85
N ALA A 35 -22.61 -4.82 -31.96
CA ALA A 35 -22.34 -6.23 -31.64
C ALA A 35 -20.83 -6.50 -31.67
N ALA A 36 -20.05 -5.83 -30.81
CA ALA A 36 -18.81 -6.46 -30.37
C ALA A 36 -19.23 -7.66 -29.49
N PRO A 37 -18.76 -8.89 -29.74
CA PRO A 37 -19.00 -9.96 -28.79
C PRO A 37 -18.34 -9.52 -27.48
N ALA A 38 -19.15 -9.41 -26.42
CA ALA A 38 -18.66 -9.33 -25.05
C ALA A 38 -18.02 -10.69 -24.70
N GLY A 39 -16.90 -11.01 -25.34
CA GLY A 39 -16.03 -12.08 -24.92
C GLY A 39 -15.47 -11.67 -23.57
N ALA A 40 -15.88 -12.36 -22.50
CA ALA A 40 -15.32 -12.15 -21.17
C ALA A 40 -13.78 -12.14 -21.28
N ALA A 41 -13.14 -11.09 -20.76
CA ALA A 41 -11.70 -10.93 -20.84
C ALA A 41 -11.00 -12.22 -20.37
N THR A 42 -10.20 -12.82 -21.24
CA THR A 42 -9.51 -14.09 -20.95
C THR A 42 -8.08 -13.89 -20.50
N THR A 43 -7.58 -12.66 -20.48
CA THR A 43 -6.21 -12.33 -20.06
C THR A 43 -6.27 -11.41 -18.86
N GLY A 44 -5.49 -11.71 -17.83
CA GLY A 44 -5.27 -10.78 -16.72
C GLY A 44 -4.62 -9.49 -17.24
N THR A 45 -4.99 -8.35 -16.66
CA THR A 45 -4.38 -7.05 -17.00
C THR A 45 -2.97 -6.98 -16.41
N SER A 46 -2.04 -6.37 -17.15
CA SER A 46 -0.80 -5.83 -16.58
C SER A 46 -1.15 -4.55 -15.84
N GLY A 47 -0.85 -4.47 -14.54
CA GLY A 47 -1.34 -3.41 -13.68
C GLY A 47 -2.75 -3.65 -13.13
N VAL A 48 -3.02 -3.13 -11.92
CA VAL A 48 -4.39 -3.02 -11.36
C VAL A 48 -5.10 -1.72 -11.76
N GLY A 49 -4.43 -0.83 -12.50
CA GLY A 49 -4.97 0.46 -12.93
C GLY A 49 -4.78 1.61 -11.93
N ASP A 50 -3.77 1.53 -11.07
CA ASP A 50 -3.42 2.65 -10.19
C ASP A 50 -2.85 3.83 -11.01
N PRO A 51 -3.30 5.08 -10.78
CA PRO A 51 -2.90 6.22 -11.60
C PRO A 51 -1.44 6.65 -11.41
N TYR A 52 -0.85 6.37 -10.25
CA TYR A 52 0.52 6.77 -9.93
C TYR A 52 1.52 5.68 -10.26
N PHE A 53 1.06 4.43 -10.17
CA PHE A 53 1.86 3.27 -10.52
C PHE A 53 1.09 2.32 -11.46
N PRO A 54 0.98 2.65 -12.77
CA PRO A 54 0.10 1.93 -13.69
C PRO A 54 0.42 0.46 -13.90
N LEU A 55 1.68 0.06 -13.67
CA LEU A 55 2.13 -1.33 -13.76
C LEU A 55 2.13 -2.07 -12.41
N SER A 56 1.79 -1.40 -11.30
CA SER A 56 1.77 -2.05 -9.99
C SER A 56 0.62 -3.06 -9.92
N GLY A 57 0.94 -4.28 -9.52
CA GLY A 57 -0.03 -5.34 -9.39
C GLY A 57 -0.63 -5.77 -10.71
N ASN A 58 -1.61 -6.67 -10.65
CA ASN A 58 -2.11 -7.39 -11.79
C ASN A 58 -3.59 -7.79 -11.59
N GLY A 59 -4.34 -7.80 -12.69
CA GLY A 59 -5.78 -8.10 -12.67
C GLY A 59 -6.14 -9.52 -13.08
N GLY A 60 -7.39 -9.88 -12.82
CA GLY A 60 -7.99 -11.16 -13.22
C GLY A 60 -7.78 -12.33 -12.26
N TYR A 61 -7.05 -12.10 -11.16
CA TYR A 61 -6.87 -13.07 -10.07
C TYR A 61 -6.68 -12.36 -8.72
N HIS A 62 -6.64 -13.15 -7.65
CA HIS A 62 -6.30 -12.74 -6.29
C HIS A 62 -5.31 -13.77 -5.71
N VAL A 63 -4.22 -13.33 -5.09
CA VAL A 63 -3.30 -14.23 -4.38
C VAL A 63 -3.77 -14.41 -2.94
N ALA A 64 -4.06 -15.65 -2.55
CA ALA A 64 -4.49 -15.97 -1.19
C ALA A 64 -3.30 -16.24 -0.24
N HIS A 65 -2.21 -16.79 -0.78
CA HIS A 65 -1.04 -17.18 0.01
C HIS A 65 0.26 -17.19 -0.80
N TYR A 66 1.35 -16.77 -0.18
CA TYR A 66 2.72 -16.89 -0.67
C TYR A 66 3.54 -17.82 0.24
N ASP A 67 4.13 -18.88 -0.31
CA ASP A 67 5.20 -19.66 0.33
C ASP A 67 6.53 -19.28 -0.35
N LEU A 68 7.37 -18.55 0.38
CA LEU A 68 8.64 -18.00 -0.10
C LEU A 68 9.81 -18.77 0.51
N ASN A 69 10.46 -19.60 -0.31
CA ASN A 69 11.70 -20.28 0.05
C ASN A 69 12.89 -19.51 -0.52
N LEU A 70 13.69 -18.91 0.37
CA LEU A 70 14.75 -17.99 0.01
C LEU A 70 16.09 -18.47 0.56
N ARG A 71 17.12 -18.36 -0.25
CA ARG A 71 18.52 -18.55 0.15
C ARG A 71 19.30 -17.32 -0.24
N TYR A 72 19.82 -16.60 0.74
CA TYR A 72 20.58 -15.39 0.51
C TYR A 72 22.00 -15.55 1.04
N ASP A 73 22.97 -15.24 0.19
CA ASP A 73 24.37 -15.12 0.56
C ASP A 73 24.79 -13.64 0.50
N PRO A 74 24.99 -12.98 1.65
CA PRO A 74 25.42 -11.59 1.70
C PRO A 74 26.79 -11.31 1.08
N VAL A 75 27.68 -12.32 0.96
CA VAL A 75 29.01 -12.13 0.37
C VAL A 75 28.91 -11.98 -1.14
N SER A 76 28.24 -12.92 -1.81
CA SER A 76 27.98 -12.83 -3.25
C SER A 76 26.79 -11.94 -3.61
N ARG A 77 26.02 -11.49 -2.61
CA ARG A 77 24.72 -10.79 -2.73
C ARG A 77 23.70 -11.55 -3.58
N ARG A 78 23.88 -12.87 -3.70
CA ARG A 78 23.03 -13.72 -4.52
C ARG A 78 21.82 -14.18 -3.72
N LEU A 79 20.65 -14.01 -4.32
CA LEU A 79 19.39 -14.58 -3.88
C LEU A 79 19.02 -15.75 -4.82
N ASP A 80 18.80 -16.93 -4.24
CA ASP A 80 18.12 -18.04 -4.90
C ASP A 80 16.75 -18.21 -4.26
N GLY A 81 15.69 -18.15 -5.06
CA GLY A 81 14.31 -18.14 -4.59
C GLY A 81 13.43 -19.17 -5.27
N LYS A 82 12.47 -19.69 -4.50
CA LYS A 82 11.30 -20.38 -5.02
C LYS A 82 10.06 -19.82 -4.32
N ALA A 83 9.20 -19.17 -5.10
CA ALA A 83 7.92 -18.67 -4.64
C ALA A 83 6.82 -19.63 -5.11
N VAL A 84 5.94 -20.05 -4.20
CA VAL A 84 4.73 -20.80 -4.52
C VAL A 84 3.52 -19.98 -4.09
N LEU A 85 2.73 -19.55 -5.06
CA LEU A 85 1.55 -18.73 -4.85
C LEU A 85 0.31 -19.62 -4.93
N THR A 86 -0.59 -19.50 -3.96
CA THR A 86 -1.96 -20.03 -4.06
C THR A 86 -2.85 -18.92 -4.57
N VAL A 87 -3.42 -19.11 -5.76
CA VAL A 87 -4.08 -18.06 -6.52
C VAL A 87 -5.51 -18.47 -6.86
N ARG A 88 -6.45 -17.54 -6.75
CA ARG A 88 -7.84 -17.71 -7.22
C ARG A 88 -8.09 -16.81 -8.44
N ALA A 89 -8.49 -17.40 -9.56
CA ALA A 89 -8.87 -16.63 -10.74
C ALA A 89 -10.21 -15.91 -10.50
N THR A 90 -10.31 -14.61 -10.79
CA THR A 90 -11.57 -13.83 -10.70
C THR A 90 -12.32 -13.79 -12.03
N GLN A 91 -11.67 -14.24 -13.10
CA GLN A 91 -12.21 -14.44 -14.45
C GLN A 91 -11.55 -15.68 -15.11
N LYS A 92 -11.94 -16.00 -16.34
CA LYS A 92 -11.23 -17.03 -17.12
C LYS A 92 -9.83 -16.49 -17.50
N LEU A 93 -8.77 -17.28 -17.35
CA LEU A 93 -7.39 -16.86 -17.65
C LEU A 93 -6.69 -17.84 -18.61
N THR A 94 -6.36 -17.37 -19.80
CA THR A 94 -5.38 -17.99 -20.72
C THR A 94 -3.98 -17.45 -20.50
N ARG A 95 -3.87 -16.29 -19.81
CA ARG A 95 -2.63 -15.63 -19.43
C ARG A 95 -2.90 -14.70 -18.24
N PHE A 96 -1.90 -14.51 -17.39
CA PHE A 96 -1.86 -13.51 -16.33
C PHE A 96 -0.40 -13.09 -16.10
N ASN A 97 -0.15 -12.07 -15.29
CA ASN A 97 1.22 -11.63 -14.99
C ASN A 97 1.47 -11.53 -13.48
N LEU A 98 2.75 -11.53 -13.11
CA LEU A 98 3.26 -11.26 -11.76
C LEU A 98 4.35 -10.18 -11.90
N ASP A 99 4.46 -9.30 -10.91
CA ASP A 99 5.55 -8.34 -10.82
C ASP A 99 6.81 -9.02 -10.27
N LEU A 100 7.94 -8.85 -10.95
CA LEU A 100 9.26 -9.29 -10.51
C LEU A 100 10.29 -8.42 -11.22
N SER A 101 11.37 -7.98 -10.59
CA SER A 101 12.39 -7.12 -11.22
C SER A 101 13.79 -7.70 -11.09
N GLY A 102 14.59 -7.57 -12.14
CA GLY A 102 16.02 -7.92 -12.17
C GLY A 102 16.39 -9.41 -12.09
N LEU A 103 15.56 -10.24 -11.46
CA LEU A 103 15.87 -11.65 -11.19
C LEU A 103 15.54 -12.57 -12.36
N LYS A 104 16.39 -13.58 -12.57
CA LYS A 104 16.24 -14.54 -13.66
C LYS A 104 15.33 -15.69 -13.23
N VAL A 105 14.19 -15.83 -13.90
CA VAL A 105 13.31 -17.00 -13.78
C VAL A 105 13.92 -18.18 -14.54
N THR A 106 14.07 -19.32 -13.86
CA THR A 106 14.65 -20.55 -14.42
C THR A 106 13.62 -21.66 -14.60
N ALA A 107 12.54 -21.65 -13.82
CA ALA A 107 11.42 -22.58 -13.98
C ALA A 107 10.11 -21.92 -13.55
N LEU A 108 9.01 -22.29 -14.22
CA LEU A 108 7.66 -21.86 -13.86
C LEU A 108 6.66 -22.99 -14.12
N THR A 109 5.83 -23.28 -13.12
CA THR A 109 4.73 -24.24 -13.24
C THR A 109 3.42 -23.65 -12.76
N VAL A 110 2.32 -24.07 -13.39
CA VAL A 110 0.94 -23.85 -12.94
C VAL A 110 0.32 -25.22 -12.68
N ASP A 111 -0.15 -25.46 -11.46
CA ASP A 111 -0.63 -26.76 -10.98
C ASP A 111 0.35 -27.92 -11.26
N ARG A 112 1.64 -27.68 -10.97
CA ARG A 112 2.77 -28.60 -11.21
C ARG A 112 3.01 -28.94 -12.70
N VAL A 113 2.27 -28.34 -13.63
CA VAL A 113 2.49 -28.47 -15.07
C VAL A 113 3.37 -27.32 -15.54
N LYS A 114 4.39 -27.61 -16.36
CA LYS A 114 5.24 -26.57 -16.97
C LYS A 114 4.37 -25.56 -17.73
N ALA A 115 4.56 -24.27 -17.42
CA ALA A 115 3.88 -23.18 -18.09
C ALA A 115 4.87 -22.38 -18.94
N GLY A 116 4.39 -21.78 -20.02
CA GLY A 116 5.16 -20.81 -20.79
C GLY A 116 5.30 -19.52 -20.00
N PHE A 117 6.43 -18.82 -20.12
CA PHE A 117 6.59 -17.50 -19.52
C PHE A 117 7.47 -16.60 -20.38
N ARG A 118 7.26 -15.28 -20.24
CA ARG A 118 8.06 -14.23 -20.88
C ARG A 118 8.24 -13.07 -19.91
N ARG A 119 9.26 -12.26 -20.15
CA ARG A 119 9.57 -11.06 -19.37
C ARG A 119 9.35 -9.82 -20.23
N SER A 120 8.69 -8.80 -19.67
CA SER A 120 8.55 -7.48 -20.30
C SER A 120 8.60 -6.41 -19.20
N GLY A 121 9.72 -5.68 -19.11
CA GLY A 121 9.94 -4.79 -17.96
C GLY A 121 9.85 -5.56 -16.62
N GLN A 122 9.02 -5.07 -15.70
CA GLN A 122 8.71 -5.72 -14.42
C GLN A 122 7.77 -6.94 -14.54
N GLU A 123 7.09 -7.11 -15.67
CA GLU A 123 6.05 -8.13 -15.80
C GLU A 123 6.63 -9.51 -16.14
N LEU A 124 6.27 -10.51 -15.32
CA LEU A 124 6.41 -11.93 -15.58
C LEU A 124 5.10 -12.45 -16.15
N ILE A 125 5.03 -12.50 -17.48
CA ILE A 125 3.84 -12.94 -18.21
C ILE A 125 3.79 -14.47 -18.18
N VAL A 126 2.76 -15.03 -17.56
CA VAL A 126 2.55 -16.48 -17.40
C VAL A 126 1.48 -16.98 -18.37
N SER A 127 1.79 -18.04 -19.11
CA SER A 127 0.87 -18.72 -20.03
C SER A 127 0.69 -20.18 -19.61
N PRO A 128 -0.35 -20.49 -18.81
CA PRO A 128 -0.69 -21.86 -18.43
C PRO A 128 -0.92 -22.76 -19.65
N ARG A 129 -0.70 -24.08 -19.51
CA ARG A 129 -0.96 -25.05 -20.59
C ARG A 129 -2.45 -25.15 -20.96
N HIS A 130 -3.31 -25.01 -19.96
CA HIS A 130 -4.77 -25.01 -20.11
C HIS A 130 -5.32 -23.73 -19.49
N ALA A 131 -6.40 -23.19 -20.07
CA ALA A 131 -7.07 -22.02 -19.51
C ALA A 131 -7.58 -22.33 -18.10
N LEU A 132 -7.42 -21.37 -17.20
CA LEU A 132 -7.92 -21.41 -15.83
C LEU A 132 -9.34 -20.85 -15.83
N ASN A 133 -10.27 -21.52 -15.16
CA ASN A 133 -11.65 -21.07 -15.11
C ASN A 133 -11.85 -19.99 -14.04
N LYS A 134 -12.88 -19.14 -14.20
CA LYS A 134 -13.30 -18.21 -13.14
C LYS A 134 -13.57 -18.99 -11.85
N ASN A 135 -13.12 -18.44 -10.72
CA ASN A 135 -13.17 -19.03 -9.38
C ASN A 135 -12.30 -20.28 -9.17
N GLN A 136 -11.53 -20.73 -10.17
CA GLN A 136 -10.56 -21.80 -9.98
C GLN A 136 -9.43 -21.33 -9.07
N THR A 137 -9.15 -22.12 -8.04
CA THR A 137 -7.90 -22.02 -7.28
C THR A 137 -6.83 -22.87 -7.95
N PHE A 138 -5.63 -22.33 -8.10
CA PHE A 138 -4.48 -22.96 -8.71
C PHE A 138 -3.19 -22.54 -8.00
N GLN A 139 -2.12 -23.31 -8.19
CA GLN A 139 -0.80 -22.96 -7.67
C GLN A 139 0.14 -22.51 -8.77
N VAL A 140 0.85 -21.41 -8.54
CA VAL A 140 1.94 -20.94 -9.40
C VAL A 140 3.25 -21.12 -8.65
N ALA A 141 4.17 -21.92 -9.18
CA ALA A 141 5.51 -22.02 -8.61
C ALA A 141 6.53 -21.41 -9.56
N VAL A 142 7.30 -20.46 -9.06
CA VAL A 142 8.35 -19.73 -9.79
C VAL A 142 9.68 -19.99 -9.10
N THR A 143 10.65 -20.56 -9.84
CA THR A 143 12.04 -20.68 -9.39
C THR A 143 12.86 -19.61 -10.08
N TYR A 144 13.62 -18.85 -9.30
CA TYR A 144 14.37 -17.69 -9.78
C TYR A 144 15.67 -17.50 -9.02
N SER A 145 16.60 -16.75 -9.60
CA SER A 145 17.84 -16.39 -8.92
C SER A 145 18.51 -15.18 -9.53
N GLY A 146 19.42 -14.56 -8.80
CA GLY A 146 20.24 -13.45 -9.28
C GLY A 146 20.81 -12.63 -8.14
N VAL A 147 21.30 -11.43 -8.47
CA VAL A 147 21.63 -10.40 -7.49
C VAL A 147 20.47 -9.40 -7.53
N PRO A 148 19.59 -9.38 -6.53
CA PRO A 148 18.52 -8.39 -6.45
C PRO A 148 19.09 -6.98 -6.48
N LYS A 149 18.28 -6.03 -6.96
CA LYS A 149 18.59 -4.61 -6.91
C LYS A 149 17.39 -3.89 -6.32
N ALA A 150 17.65 -2.85 -5.53
CA ALA A 150 16.62 -1.92 -5.12
C ALA A 150 15.89 -1.36 -6.34
N VAL A 151 14.60 -1.09 -6.18
CA VAL A 151 13.81 -0.27 -7.09
C VAL A 151 14.11 1.19 -6.75
N THR A 152 14.20 2.04 -7.77
CA THR A 152 14.27 3.49 -7.55
C THR A 152 12.92 4.06 -7.86
N ASP A 153 12.33 4.68 -6.86
CA ASP A 153 10.97 5.18 -6.93
C ASP A 153 10.92 6.59 -7.54
N PRO A 154 9.73 7.08 -7.93
CA PRO A 154 9.60 8.36 -8.62
C PRO A 154 10.13 9.57 -7.84
N ASP A 155 10.18 9.49 -6.51
CA ASP A 155 10.76 10.49 -5.61
C ASP A 155 12.30 10.37 -5.46
N GLY A 156 12.90 9.30 -6.01
CA GLY A 156 14.33 9.02 -5.97
C GLY A 156 14.78 8.13 -4.81
N SER A 157 13.87 7.68 -3.94
CA SER A 157 14.17 6.73 -2.87
C SER A 157 14.64 5.37 -3.44
N LYS A 158 15.19 4.52 -2.57
CA LYS A 158 15.54 3.15 -2.91
C LYS A 158 14.70 2.20 -2.09
N ASP A 159 13.94 1.34 -2.76
CA ASP A 159 13.01 0.42 -2.11
C ASP A 159 13.30 -1.04 -2.48
N GLY A 160 12.73 -1.94 -1.71
CA GLY A 160 12.85 -3.37 -1.86
C GLY A 160 14.13 -3.92 -1.25
N TRP A 161 14.96 -4.55 -2.07
CA TRP A 161 16.14 -5.28 -1.61
C TRP A 161 17.39 -4.40 -1.57
N ILE A 162 17.66 -3.78 -0.41
CA ILE A 162 18.74 -2.81 -0.23
C ILE A 162 19.90 -3.47 0.51
N ALA A 163 20.99 -3.78 -0.19
CA ALA A 163 22.15 -4.42 0.42
C ALA A 163 22.80 -3.52 1.49
N THR A 164 23.09 -4.09 2.67
CA THR A 164 23.86 -3.45 3.75
C THR A 164 25.29 -3.99 3.78
N ASP A 165 26.13 -3.50 4.69
CA ASP A 165 27.49 -4.00 4.87
C ASP A 165 27.53 -5.45 5.37
N ASP A 166 26.47 -5.89 6.06
CA ASP A 166 26.36 -7.20 6.66
C ASP A 166 25.09 -7.97 6.28
N GLY A 167 24.43 -7.62 5.17
CA GLY A 167 23.23 -8.34 4.76
C GLY A 167 22.35 -7.60 3.77
N VAL A 168 21.10 -7.42 4.13
CA VAL A 168 20.09 -6.72 3.35
C VAL A 168 19.03 -6.12 4.28
N PHE A 169 18.71 -4.86 4.04
CA PHE A 169 17.56 -4.15 4.55
C PHE A 169 16.41 -4.27 3.53
N VAL A 170 15.26 -4.78 3.95
CA VAL A 170 14.09 -4.98 3.06
C VAL A 170 12.92 -4.12 3.50
N ALA A 171 12.71 -3.01 2.81
CA ALA A 171 11.59 -2.08 2.97
C ALA A 171 10.96 -1.83 1.60
N GLY A 172 9.71 -2.24 1.40
CA GLY A 172 9.16 -2.47 0.05
C GLY A 172 8.13 -1.46 -0.43
N GLU A 173 7.75 -0.45 0.34
CA GLU A 173 6.78 0.54 -0.11
C GLU A 173 7.38 1.48 -1.15
N PRO A 174 6.63 1.87 -2.20
CA PRO A 174 5.32 1.37 -2.62
C PRO A 174 5.42 0.14 -3.53
N GLN A 175 6.56 -0.06 -4.21
CA GLN A 175 6.72 -1.09 -5.25
C GLN A 175 7.93 -2.02 -5.06
N GLY A 176 8.71 -1.85 -4.01
CA GLY A 176 9.96 -2.58 -3.77
C GLY A 176 9.83 -4.10 -3.64
N SER A 177 8.64 -4.65 -3.36
CA SER A 177 8.44 -6.10 -3.19
C SER A 177 8.91 -6.92 -4.41
N MET A 178 8.70 -6.38 -5.62
CA MET A 178 9.07 -7.03 -6.87
C MET A 178 10.59 -7.24 -7.03
N SER A 179 11.41 -6.56 -6.24
CA SER A 179 12.87 -6.74 -6.29
C SER A 179 13.34 -8.11 -5.79
N TRP A 180 12.51 -8.87 -5.04
CA TRP A 180 12.96 -10.11 -4.39
C TRP A 180 11.99 -11.28 -4.43
N PHE A 181 10.71 -11.07 -4.74
CA PHE A 181 9.78 -12.17 -5.04
C PHE A 181 8.77 -11.82 -6.15
N PRO A 182 8.33 -12.81 -6.95
CA PRO A 182 7.27 -12.61 -7.92
C PRO A 182 5.91 -12.54 -7.21
N GLY A 183 5.13 -11.49 -7.44
CA GLY A 183 3.84 -11.31 -6.77
C GLY A 183 2.91 -10.31 -7.43
N ASN A 184 1.75 -10.10 -6.80
CA ASN A 184 0.82 -9.04 -7.18
C ASN A 184 1.14 -7.80 -6.35
N ASN A 185 1.94 -6.90 -6.90
CA ASN A 185 2.59 -5.82 -6.15
C ASN A 185 1.69 -4.58 -6.03
N HIS A 186 0.57 -4.69 -5.31
CA HIS A 186 -0.33 -3.57 -5.03
C HIS A 186 -1.06 -3.74 -3.68
N PRO A 187 -1.29 -2.67 -2.89
CA PRO A 187 -1.92 -2.75 -1.57
C PRO A 187 -3.28 -3.48 -1.52
N LYS A 188 -4.06 -3.38 -2.60
CA LYS A 188 -5.36 -4.07 -2.76
C LYS A 188 -5.30 -5.60 -2.69
N ASP A 189 -4.19 -6.24 -3.10
CA ASP A 189 -4.10 -7.70 -3.14
C ASP A 189 -3.32 -8.22 -1.93
N LYS A 190 -4.02 -8.33 -0.80
CA LYS A 190 -3.44 -8.82 0.46
C LYS A 190 -3.47 -10.35 0.52
N ALA A 191 -2.42 -10.95 1.08
CA ALA A 191 -2.30 -12.41 1.19
C ALA A 191 -1.69 -12.82 2.54
N SER A 192 -1.79 -14.11 2.86
CA SER A 192 -0.99 -14.70 3.95
C SER A 192 0.39 -15.13 3.43
N TYR A 193 1.38 -15.25 4.32
CA TYR A 193 2.76 -15.56 3.93
C TYR A 193 3.40 -16.60 4.85
N ASP A 194 4.08 -17.57 4.24
CA ASP A 194 5.09 -18.40 4.88
C ASP A 194 6.46 -18.04 4.29
N PHE A 195 7.44 -17.79 5.16
CA PHE A 195 8.83 -17.54 4.77
C PHE A 195 9.71 -18.67 5.27
N THR A 196 10.54 -19.21 4.40
CA THR A 196 11.65 -20.10 4.77
C THR A 196 12.95 -19.49 4.25
N ILE A 197 13.70 -18.81 5.12
CA ILE A 197 14.87 -18.03 4.73
C ILE A 197 16.13 -18.72 5.26
N THR A 198 17.08 -19.01 4.38
CA THR A 198 18.34 -19.65 4.70
C THR A 198 19.51 -18.74 4.41
N VAL A 199 20.37 -18.52 5.42
CA VAL A 199 21.52 -17.61 5.38
C VAL A 199 22.76 -18.30 5.95
N PRO A 200 23.98 -17.80 5.72
CA PRO A 200 25.17 -18.30 6.40
C PRO A 200 25.01 -18.25 7.93
N GLN A 201 25.58 -19.23 8.62
CA GLN A 201 25.61 -19.24 10.09
C GLN A 201 26.25 -17.96 10.64
N GLY A 202 25.68 -17.43 11.73
CA GLY A 202 26.10 -16.15 12.33
C GLY A 202 25.34 -14.92 11.82
N ARG A 203 24.38 -15.11 10.91
CA ARG A 203 23.38 -14.11 10.51
C ARG A 203 21.99 -14.52 10.98
N THR A 204 21.13 -13.53 11.15
CA THR A 204 19.72 -13.68 11.52
C THR A 204 18.86 -13.21 10.35
N ALA A 205 17.88 -14.02 9.94
CA ALA A 205 16.91 -13.66 8.91
C ALA A 205 15.53 -13.45 9.54
N VAL A 206 14.95 -12.29 9.25
CA VAL A 206 13.89 -11.68 10.04
C VAL A 206 12.76 -11.33 9.07
N ALA A 207 11.62 -12.07 9.13
CA ALA A 207 10.43 -11.85 8.27
C ALA A 207 9.13 -11.74 9.08
N ASN A 208 8.03 -11.28 8.46
CA ASN A 208 6.80 -10.88 9.16
C ASN A 208 6.14 -12.04 9.93
N GLY A 209 5.32 -11.69 10.92
CA GLY A 209 4.52 -12.63 11.70
C GLY A 209 5.31 -13.38 12.78
N VAL A 210 4.91 -14.62 13.06
CA VAL A 210 5.46 -15.42 14.16
C VAL A 210 6.61 -16.30 13.67
N LEU A 211 7.74 -16.29 14.41
CA LEU A 211 8.82 -17.26 14.20
C LEU A 211 8.34 -18.65 14.62
N LEU A 212 8.28 -19.59 13.66
CA LEU A 212 7.88 -20.96 13.89
C LEU A 212 9.06 -21.85 14.30
N SER A 213 10.21 -21.65 13.66
CA SER A 213 11.41 -22.45 13.95
C SER A 213 12.68 -21.76 13.45
N GLN A 214 13.78 -21.99 14.14
CA GLN A 214 15.13 -21.69 13.69
C GLN A 214 15.97 -22.95 13.80
N ARG A 215 16.74 -23.28 12.75
CA ARG A 215 17.67 -24.42 12.76
C ARG A 215 18.99 -24.05 12.10
N THR A 216 20.09 -24.42 12.75
CA THR A 216 21.45 -24.28 12.19
C THR A 216 22.02 -25.66 11.89
N ALA A 217 22.48 -25.88 10.66
CA ALA A 217 23.14 -27.12 10.24
C ALA A 217 24.03 -26.86 9.01
N GLY A 218 25.19 -27.52 8.94
CA GLY A 218 26.07 -27.44 7.76
C GLY A 218 26.52 -26.01 7.42
N GLY A 219 26.81 -25.19 8.43
CA GLY A 219 27.26 -23.80 8.24
C GLY A 219 26.18 -22.82 7.80
N LYS A 220 24.90 -23.19 7.86
CA LYS A 220 23.75 -22.34 7.48
C LYS A 220 22.71 -22.31 8.59
N SER A 221 22.01 -21.18 8.71
CA SER A 221 20.85 -21.00 9.56
C SER A 221 19.59 -20.84 8.69
N THR A 222 18.55 -21.61 8.98
CA THR A 222 17.24 -21.49 8.35
C THR A 222 16.20 -21.02 9.36
N PHE A 223 15.46 -19.98 9.00
CA PHE A 223 14.39 -19.37 9.78
C PHE A 223 13.06 -19.60 9.07
N ARG A 224 12.04 -20.02 9.81
CA ARG A 224 10.68 -20.20 9.28
C ARG A 224 9.73 -19.25 10.00
N TRP A 225 9.09 -18.38 9.24
CA TRP A 225 8.15 -17.37 9.72
C TRP A 225 6.78 -17.57 9.10
N ARG A 226 5.72 -17.17 9.82
CA ARG A 226 4.36 -17.20 9.31
C ARG A 226 3.61 -15.92 9.67
N GLN A 227 3.17 -15.22 8.64
CA GLN A 227 2.17 -14.15 8.72
C GLN A 227 0.82 -14.72 8.29
N SER A 228 -0.08 -14.95 9.25
CA SER A 228 -1.37 -15.60 8.95
C SER A 228 -2.41 -14.59 8.49
N GLU A 229 -2.34 -13.39 9.04
CA GLU A 229 -3.20 -12.26 8.76
C GLU A 229 -2.85 -11.65 7.37
N PRO A 230 -3.84 -11.25 6.55
CA PRO A 230 -3.59 -10.71 5.22
C PRO A 230 -2.67 -9.48 5.23
N MET A 231 -1.65 -9.49 4.38
CA MET A 231 -0.61 -8.47 4.26
C MET A 231 -0.42 -8.05 2.81
N ALA A 232 -0.28 -6.75 2.56
CA ALA A 232 0.09 -6.22 1.24
C ALA A 232 1.51 -6.63 0.87
N ALA A 233 1.81 -6.75 -0.42
CA ALA A 233 3.12 -7.22 -0.88
C ALA A 233 4.29 -6.33 -0.45
N TYR A 234 4.09 -5.00 -0.41
CA TYR A 234 5.12 -4.03 -0.05
C TYR A 234 5.54 -4.11 1.44
N LEU A 235 4.62 -4.56 2.30
CA LEU A 235 4.82 -4.74 3.74
C LEU A 235 5.63 -6.00 4.09
N ALA A 236 5.84 -6.89 3.12
CA ALA A 236 6.66 -8.07 3.30
C ALA A 236 8.13 -7.67 3.49
N THR A 237 8.75 -8.21 4.53
CA THR A 237 10.18 -8.05 4.80
C THR A 237 10.88 -9.40 4.93
N ALA A 238 12.15 -9.42 4.54
CA ALA A 238 13.05 -10.56 4.66
C ALA A 238 14.47 -10.06 5.02
N THR A 239 14.55 -9.07 5.90
CA THR A 239 15.79 -8.43 6.34
C THR A 239 16.75 -9.45 6.95
N VAL A 240 18.03 -9.36 6.57
CA VAL A 240 19.11 -10.23 7.03
C VAL A 240 20.25 -9.37 7.50
N GLY A 241 20.80 -9.68 8.68
CA GLY A 241 21.94 -8.96 9.25
C GLY A 241 22.52 -9.72 10.44
N ARG A 242 23.45 -9.09 11.15
CA ARG A 242 23.87 -9.52 12.50
C ARG A 242 22.99 -8.79 13.51
N PHE A 243 22.06 -9.51 14.12
CA PHE A 243 21.14 -8.93 15.09
C PHE A 243 21.29 -9.53 16.48
N LYS A 244 21.23 -8.68 17.51
CA LYS A 244 20.84 -9.07 18.86
C LYS A 244 19.33 -9.22 18.87
N VAL A 245 18.84 -10.37 19.31
CA VAL A 245 17.41 -10.69 19.29
C VAL A 245 16.87 -10.69 20.71
N GLU A 246 15.79 -9.97 20.92
CA GLU A 246 14.97 -10.02 22.13
C GLU A 246 13.58 -10.55 21.77
N GLN A 247 13.08 -11.50 22.55
CA GLN A 247 11.77 -12.10 22.38
C GLN A 247 11.02 -12.12 23.70
N TYR A 248 9.76 -11.68 23.68
CA TYR A 248 8.86 -11.75 24.81
C TYR A 248 7.41 -11.82 24.34
N THR A 249 6.48 -12.04 25.26
CA THR A 249 5.05 -11.99 24.97
C THR A 249 4.42 -10.91 25.83
N THR A 250 3.64 -10.01 25.23
CA THR A 250 2.94 -8.96 25.97
C THR A 250 1.86 -9.59 26.88
N ARG A 251 1.33 -8.81 27.82
CA ARG A 251 0.20 -9.27 28.67
C ARG A 251 -1.03 -9.66 27.83
N GLY A 252 -1.21 -9.02 26.67
CA GLY A 252 -2.28 -9.33 25.71
C GLY A 252 -2.01 -10.55 24.82
N GLY A 253 -0.90 -11.25 24.99
CA GLY A 253 -0.56 -12.45 24.21
C GLY A 253 0.12 -12.18 22.87
N ILE A 254 0.49 -10.93 22.57
CA ILE A 254 1.20 -10.57 21.34
C ILE A 254 2.66 -11.03 21.46
N LYS A 255 3.13 -11.80 20.49
CA LYS A 255 4.52 -12.28 20.44
C LYS A 255 5.41 -11.18 19.87
N VAL A 256 6.31 -10.64 20.69
CA VAL A 256 7.24 -9.60 20.28
C VAL A 256 8.57 -10.21 19.87
N TYR A 257 9.10 -9.78 18.72
CA TYR A 257 10.43 -10.11 18.24
C TYR A 257 11.17 -8.84 17.82
N ASN A 258 12.14 -8.42 18.64
CA ASN A 258 13.01 -7.30 18.31
C ASN A 258 14.35 -7.83 17.79
N ALA A 259 14.77 -7.37 16.62
CA ALA A 259 16.08 -7.65 16.04
C ALA A 259 16.83 -6.33 15.90
N VAL A 260 17.95 -6.18 16.60
CA VAL A 260 18.67 -4.90 16.64
C VAL A 260 20.13 -5.11 16.30
N ASP A 261 20.66 -4.33 15.36
CA ASP A 261 22.09 -4.32 15.06
C ASP A 261 22.85 -3.99 16.35
N PRO A 262 23.88 -4.77 16.74
CA PRO A 262 24.67 -4.52 17.94
C PRO A 262 25.19 -3.08 18.07
N ARG A 263 25.39 -2.38 16.95
CA ARG A 263 25.88 -1.00 16.86
C ARG A 263 24.80 0.02 17.24
N GLU A 264 23.53 -0.29 17.02
CA GLU A 264 22.36 0.55 17.35
C GLU A 264 21.73 0.19 18.70
N ALA A 265 22.15 -0.92 19.31
CA ALA A 265 21.46 -1.52 20.45
C ALA A 265 21.38 -0.64 21.69
N ALA A 266 22.38 0.20 21.95
CA ALA A 266 22.37 1.09 23.10
C ALA A 266 21.33 2.21 22.93
N ASP A 267 21.24 2.77 21.73
CA ASP A 267 20.38 3.91 21.41
C ASP A 267 18.93 3.48 21.18
N ALA A 268 18.71 2.30 20.60
CA ALA A 268 17.36 1.76 20.36
C ALA A 268 16.67 1.24 21.64
N ALA A 269 17.44 0.74 22.62
CA ALA A 269 16.88 0.03 23.77
C ALA A 269 15.87 0.85 24.61
N PRO A 270 16.09 2.15 24.94
CA PRO A 270 15.13 2.94 25.68
C PRO A 270 13.79 3.11 24.96
N VAL A 271 13.83 3.26 23.64
CA VAL A 271 12.65 3.46 22.79
C VAL A 271 11.90 2.15 22.59
N LEU A 272 12.58 1.06 22.19
CA LEU A 272 11.92 -0.23 21.99
C LEU A 272 11.29 -0.80 23.26
N LYS A 273 11.80 -0.44 24.45
CA LYS A 273 11.16 -0.78 25.74
C LYS A 273 9.76 -0.16 25.90
N LYS A 274 9.44 0.90 25.15
CA LYS A 274 8.12 1.56 25.16
C LYS A 274 7.11 0.91 24.23
N LEU A 275 7.54 0.06 23.29
CA LEU A 275 6.65 -0.56 22.29
C LEU A 275 5.40 -1.18 22.91
N PRO A 276 5.44 -2.00 23.99
CA PRO A 276 4.23 -2.57 24.56
C PRO A 276 3.24 -1.52 25.07
N SER A 277 3.73 -0.44 25.69
CA SER A 277 2.86 0.63 26.17
C SER A 277 2.30 1.51 25.05
N VAL A 278 3.05 1.68 23.96
CA VAL A 278 2.58 2.38 22.75
C VAL A 278 1.45 1.58 22.11
N LEU A 279 1.64 0.28 21.88
CA LEU A 279 0.60 -0.59 21.32
C LEU A 279 -0.65 -0.66 22.21
N ASP A 280 -0.48 -0.75 23.52
CA ASP A 280 -1.61 -0.73 24.48
C ASP A 280 -2.36 0.62 24.46
N TRP A 281 -1.67 1.73 24.18
CA TRP A 281 -2.26 3.05 24.08
C TRP A 281 -3.00 3.23 22.74
N GLU A 282 -2.38 2.89 21.61
CA GLU A 282 -3.01 2.93 20.29
C GLU A 282 -4.24 2.03 20.22
N ALA A 283 -4.18 0.84 20.85
CA ALA A 283 -5.31 -0.06 20.90
C ALA A 283 -6.52 0.55 21.65
N LYS A 284 -6.28 1.43 22.64
CA LYS A 284 -7.35 2.18 23.31
C LYS A 284 -7.92 3.29 22.45
N LEU A 285 -7.26 3.70 21.36
CA LEU A 285 -7.75 4.73 20.43
C LEU A 285 -8.42 4.10 19.21
N PHE A 286 -7.80 3.08 18.60
CA PHE A 286 -8.17 2.53 17.30
C PHE A 286 -8.90 1.20 17.38
N GLY A 287 -8.92 0.57 18.56
CA GLY A 287 -9.48 -0.77 18.76
C GLY A 287 -8.38 -1.84 18.86
N PRO A 288 -8.74 -3.13 18.98
CA PRO A 288 -7.77 -4.19 19.22
C PRO A 288 -6.63 -4.20 18.19
N TYR A 289 -5.40 -4.48 18.64
CA TYR A 289 -4.25 -4.67 17.75
C TYR A 289 -4.56 -5.77 16.72
N PRO A 290 -4.30 -5.55 15.42
CA PRO A 290 -4.82 -6.43 14.38
C PRO A 290 -4.09 -7.77 14.26
N TYR A 291 -2.92 -7.93 14.88
CA TYR A 291 -2.04 -9.08 14.67
C TYR A 291 -1.65 -9.84 15.94
N LYS A 292 -1.11 -11.04 15.76
CA LYS A 292 -0.56 -11.88 16.85
C LYS A 292 0.92 -11.66 17.13
N ALA A 293 1.61 -10.93 16.27
CA ALA A 293 3.03 -10.63 16.37
C ALA A 293 3.26 -9.12 16.31
N ALA A 294 4.28 -8.65 17.02
CA ALA A 294 4.76 -7.26 16.99
C ALA A 294 6.30 -7.24 17.08
N GLY A 295 6.92 -6.08 16.95
CA GLY A 295 8.34 -5.89 17.25
C GLY A 295 9.00 -4.80 16.41
N ALA A 296 10.32 -4.85 16.33
CA ALA A 296 11.10 -3.94 15.49
C ALA A 296 12.28 -4.67 14.83
N ILE A 297 12.68 -4.19 13.66
CA ILE A 297 13.97 -4.49 13.05
C ILE A 297 14.76 -3.19 13.01
N VAL A 298 15.78 -3.04 13.84
CA VAL A 298 16.66 -1.88 13.83
C VAL A 298 17.97 -2.32 13.20
N ASP A 299 18.21 -1.91 11.97
CA ASP A 299 19.45 -2.18 11.23
C ASP A 299 20.34 -0.93 11.24
N ARG A 300 21.58 -1.06 10.77
CA ARG A 300 22.45 0.07 10.48
C ARG A 300 22.59 0.24 8.97
N ALA A 301 21.66 0.99 8.39
CA ALA A 301 21.51 1.16 6.95
C ALA A 301 21.48 2.65 6.54
N PRO A 302 22.57 3.42 6.77
CA PRO A 302 22.60 4.87 6.56
C PRO A 302 22.35 5.34 5.11
N GLN A 303 22.33 4.41 4.15
CA GLN A 303 21.98 4.66 2.75
C GLN A 303 20.47 4.64 2.45
N VAL A 304 19.63 4.28 3.43
CA VAL A 304 18.17 4.17 3.29
C VAL A 304 17.51 5.50 3.62
N GLY A 305 17.71 6.01 4.84
CA GLY A 305 17.24 7.34 5.25
C GLY A 305 15.77 7.41 5.68
N PHE A 306 15.12 6.26 5.89
CA PHE A 306 13.73 6.17 6.34
C PHE A 306 13.45 4.88 7.12
N ALA A 307 12.37 4.90 7.90
CA ALA A 307 11.75 3.72 8.49
C ALA A 307 10.53 3.30 7.67
N LEU A 308 10.13 2.03 7.76
CA LEU A 308 8.93 1.54 7.11
C LEU A 308 8.14 0.61 8.03
N GLU A 309 6.82 0.71 7.96
CA GLU A 309 5.84 0.08 8.84
C GLU A 309 5.71 -1.45 8.69
N THR A 310 6.66 -2.12 8.02
CA THR A 310 6.52 -3.51 7.55
C THR A 310 5.74 -4.40 8.52
N GLN A 311 4.61 -4.95 8.06
CA GLN A 311 3.55 -5.46 8.93
C GLN A 311 4.05 -6.37 10.05
N THR A 312 3.53 -6.16 11.27
CA THR A 312 3.93 -6.75 12.56
C THR A 312 5.31 -6.36 13.06
N ARG A 313 6.16 -5.73 12.26
CA ARG A 313 7.54 -5.48 12.69
C ARG A 313 8.21 -4.37 11.88
N PRO A 314 7.88 -3.09 12.14
CA PRO A 314 8.53 -1.96 11.48
C PRO A 314 10.05 -2.07 11.43
N VAL A 315 10.62 -1.65 10.30
CA VAL A 315 12.04 -1.69 10.01
C VAL A 315 12.59 -0.27 10.03
N TYR A 316 13.69 -0.07 10.77
CA TYR A 316 14.32 1.22 11.00
C TYR A 316 15.77 1.13 10.52
N ASP A 317 16.20 2.12 9.74
CA ASP A 317 17.56 2.19 9.18
C ASP A 317 18.64 2.59 10.20
N GLN A 318 18.20 3.03 11.38
CA GLN A 318 19.00 3.32 12.58
C GLN A 318 18.09 3.24 13.83
N ALA A 319 18.66 3.41 15.03
CA ALA A 319 17.86 3.51 16.25
C ALA A 319 16.75 4.60 16.14
N PRO A 320 15.46 4.24 16.29
CA PRO A 320 14.38 5.21 16.16
C PRO A 320 14.24 6.09 17.39
N ASP A 321 13.67 7.27 17.23
CA ASP A 321 13.12 8.03 18.34
C ASP A 321 11.70 7.55 18.70
N LEU A 322 11.15 8.10 19.79
CA LEU A 322 9.82 7.70 20.27
C LEU A 322 8.68 8.13 19.34
N SER A 323 8.83 9.24 18.60
CA SER A 323 7.82 9.69 17.64
C SER A 323 7.73 8.70 16.50
N THR A 324 8.88 8.34 15.91
CA THR A 324 8.94 7.32 14.85
C THR A 324 8.36 5.99 15.32
N LEU A 325 8.68 5.53 16.55
CA LEU A 325 8.08 4.31 17.09
C LEU A 325 6.54 4.38 17.14
N VAL A 326 5.97 5.53 17.52
CA VAL A 326 4.53 5.76 17.56
C VAL A 326 3.95 5.80 16.14
N HIS A 327 4.58 6.51 15.22
CA HIS A 327 4.17 6.59 13.81
C HIS A 327 4.10 5.19 13.18
N GLU A 328 5.19 4.43 13.25
CA GLU A 328 5.26 3.08 12.67
C GLU A 328 4.33 2.06 13.37
N SER A 329 4.02 2.27 14.65
CA SER A 329 3.07 1.41 15.38
C SER A 329 1.63 1.72 14.99
N ALA A 330 1.29 3.00 14.75
CA ALA A 330 -0.02 3.41 14.27
C ALA A 330 -0.37 2.82 12.90
N HIS A 331 0.64 2.70 12.03
CA HIS A 331 0.50 2.10 10.71
C HIS A 331 0.02 0.64 10.73
N GLN A 332 0.24 -0.08 11.84
CA GLN A 332 -0.28 -1.43 12.02
C GLN A 332 -1.82 -1.48 11.89
N TRP A 333 -2.51 -0.38 12.19
CA TRP A 333 -3.93 -0.18 11.87
C TRP A 333 -4.14 0.50 10.52
N PHE A 334 -3.43 1.61 10.27
CA PHE A 334 -3.65 2.51 9.12
C PHE A 334 -2.51 2.41 8.10
N GLY A 335 -2.70 1.60 7.06
CA GLY A 335 -1.68 1.20 6.09
C GLY A 335 -1.56 -0.30 6.00
N ASP A 336 -1.35 -0.95 7.15
CA ASP A 336 -1.22 -2.40 7.20
C ASP A 336 -2.56 -3.11 7.21
N SER A 337 -3.33 -2.97 8.29
CA SER A 337 -4.61 -3.66 8.44
C SER A 337 -5.63 -3.08 7.48
N VAL A 338 -5.79 -1.76 7.49
CA VAL A 338 -6.57 -0.99 6.52
C VAL A 338 -5.62 -0.41 5.47
N ALA A 339 -5.48 -1.11 4.34
CA ALA A 339 -4.60 -0.68 3.26
C ALA A 339 -5.30 0.32 2.31
N LEU A 340 -4.55 0.77 1.30
CA LEU A 340 -5.07 1.68 0.28
C LEU A 340 -5.77 0.95 -0.86
N THR A 341 -6.86 1.54 -1.35
CA THR A 341 -7.43 1.13 -2.65
C THR A 341 -6.59 1.66 -3.82
N THR A 342 -5.97 2.83 -3.65
CA THR A 342 -5.08 3.46 -4.63
C THR A 342 -4.07 4.32 -3.90
N TRP A 343 -2.86 4.44 -4.44
CA TRP A 343 -1.80 5.29 -3.91
C TRP A 343 -2.18 6.78 -3.84
N LYS A 344 -3.21 7.19 -4.58
CA LYS A 344 -3.79 8.53 -4.46
C LYS A 344 -4.30 8.85 -3.05
N ASP A 345 -4.77 7.86 -2.31
CA ASP A 345 -5.35 8.01 -0.98
C ASP A 345 -4.31 7.85 0.16
N ILE A 346 -3.00 7.91 -0.13
CA ILE A 346 -1.89 7.67 0.83
C ILE A 346 -1.96 8.48 2.13
N TRP A 347 -2.63 9.64 2.14
CA TRP A 347 -2.85 10.41 3.37
C TRP A 347 -3.65 9.63 4.44
N LEU A 348 -4.44 8.62 4.04
CA LEU A 348 -5.14 7.73 4.96
C LEU A 348 -4.19 6.85 5.79
N ASN A 349 -2.95 6.67 5.32
CA ASN A 349 -1.89 6.01 6.06
C ASN A 349 -1.08 7.08 6.81
N GLU A 350 -0.33 7.91 6.07
CA GLU A 350 0.65 8.84 6.63
C GLU A 350 0.01 9.91 7.51
N GLY A 351 -1.10 10.50 7.08
CA GLY A 351 -1.80 11.52 7.86
C GLY A 351 -2.35 10.97 9.17
N PHE A 352 -2.78 9.70 9.20
CA PHE A 352 -3.23 9.02 10.42
C PHE A 352 -2.08 8.72 11.37
N ALA A 353 -0.97 8.21 10.85
CA ALA A 353 0.22 7.94 11.64
C ALA A 353 0.82 9.24 12.23
N THR A 354 0.98 10.29 11.41
CA THR A 354 1.44 11.62 11.87
C THR A 354 0.50 12.24 12.90
N TYR A 355 -0.83 12.14 12.71
CA TYR A 355 -1.75 12.65 13.73
C TYR A 355 -1.69 11.86 15.04
N THR A 356 -1.33 10.57 14.97
CA THR A 356 -1.13 9.73 16.15
C THR A 356 0.05 10.22 16.98
N GLU A 357 1.12 10.71 16.35
CA GLU A 357 2.23 11.38 17.03
C GLU A 357 1.74 12.59 17.84
N TRP A 358 0.87 13.42 17.24
CA TRP A 358 0.34 14.62 17.90
C TRP A 358 -0.53 14.26 19.10
N LEU A 359 -1.37 13.23 18.96
CA LEU A 359 -2.18 12.69 20.05
C LEU A 359 -1.31 12.12 21.17
N TYR A 360 -0.22 11.43 20.81
CA TYR A 360 0.71 10.88 21.79
C TYR A 360 1.41 11.99 22.56
N ALA A 361 1.97 12.98 21.85
CA ALA A 361 2.61 14.14 22.45
C ALA A 361 1.66 14.89 23.41
N GLU A 362 0.45 15.21 22.95
CA GLU A 362 -0.60 15.89 23.75
C GLU A 362 -0.90 15.14 25.06
N GLN A 363 -0.89 13.81 25.05
CA GLN A 363 -1.25 12.98 26.20
C GLN A 363 -0.05 12.61 27.10
N HIS A 364 1.18 12.87 26.64
CA HIS A 364 2.41 12.50 27.35
C HIS A 364 3.31 13.71 27.69
N GLY A 365 2.72 14.90 27.77
CA GLY A 365 3.40 16.11 28.26
C GLY A 365 4.17 16.89 27.18
N GLY A 366 3.97 16.56 25.91
CA GLY A 366 4.43 17.35 24.77
C GLY A 366 3.44 18.45 24.36
N PRO A 367 3.65 19.11 23.20
CA PRO A 367 2.71 20.08 22.64
C PRO A 367 1.31 19.49 22.44
N SER A 368 0.28 20.31 22.62
CA SER A 368 -1.09 19.91 22.26
C SER A 368 -1.21 19.77 20.74
N ALA A 369 -2.14 18.93 20.28
CA ALA A 369 -2.40 18.78 18.85
C ALA A 369 -2.88 20.11 18.22
N GLN A 370 -3.55 20.97 19.01
CA GLN A 370 -3.91 22.32 18.56
C GLN A 370 -2.68 23.21 18.38
N LYS A 371 -1.71 23.15 19.30
CA LYS A 371 -0.46 23.93 19.14
C LYS A 371 0.30 23.49 17.89
N THR A 372 0.44 22.18 17.67
CA THR A 372 1.11 21.66 16.45
C THR A 372 0.37 22.10 15.19
N PHE A 373 -0.96 22.04 15.19
CA PHE A 373 -1.79 22.58 14.12
C PHE A 373 -1.52 24.07 13.86
N ASP A 374 -1.51 24.89 14.92
CA ASP A 374 -1.31 26.34 14.81
C ASP A 374 0.09 26.68 14.28
N ASP A 375 1.12 25.97 14.73
CA ASP A 375 2.50 26.15 14.27
C ASP A 375 2.64 25.82 12.77
N LEU A 376 2.03 24.72 12.30
CA LEU A 376 2.01 24.36 10.88
C LEU A 376 1.19 25.34 10.06
N TYR A 377 0.02 25.76 10.56
CA TYR A 377 -0.81 26.74 9.88
C TYR A 377 -0.13 28.12 9.81
N ALA A 378 0.77 28.46 10.74
CA ALA A 378 1.51 29.73 10.72
C ALA A 378 2.55 29.82 9.59
N THR A 379 2.93 28.70 8.96
CA THR A 379 3.85 28.69 7.81
C THR A 379 3.34 29.54 6.64
N ALA A 380 4.26 30.05 5.84
CA ALA A 380 3.93 30.89 4.69
C ALA A 380 3.13 30.11 3.64
N ALA A 381 2.24 30.77 2.88
CA ALA A 381 1.40 30.10 1.88
C ALA A 381 2.18 29.48 0.71
N ASN A 382 3.46 29.82 0.55
CA ASN A 382 4.39 29.24 -0.42
C ASN A 382 5.33 28.18 0.18
N ASP A 383 5.16 27.82 1.47
CA ASP A 383 5.84 26.68 2.08
C ASP A 383 5.43 25.38 1.38
N ASP A 384 6.34 24.41 1.30
CA ASP A 384 6.09 23.12 0.66
C ASP A 384 4.91 22.35 1.28
N LEU A 385 4.59 22.62 2.55
CA LEU A 385 3.37 22.12 3.19
C LEU A 385 2.10 22.34 2.34
N TRP A 386 2.05 23.40 1.53
CA TRP A 386 0.87 23.80 0.75
C TRP A 386 0.96 23.46 -0.74
N SER A 387 1.99 22.73 -1.18
CA SER A 387 2.35 22.58 -2.59
C SER A 387 1.34 21.77 -3.42
N PHE A 388 0.65 20.80 -2.81
CA PHE A 388 -0.40 19.99 -3.45
C PHE A 388 -1.46 19.50 -2.43
N PRO A 389 -2.65 19.04 -2.89
CA PRO A 389 -3.68 18.49 -2.01
C PRO A 389 -3.37 17.03 -1.58
N PRO A 390 -3.46 16.68 -0.28
CA PRO A 390 -3.21 15.32 0.22
C PRO A 390 -4.05 14.19 -0.39
N ALA A 391 -5.32 14.46 -0.74
CA ALA A 391 -6.21 13.46 -1.36
C ALA A 391 -5.97 13.32 -2.88
N ASP A 392 -5.05 14.11 -3.44
CA ASP A 392 -4.60 14.01 -4.83
C ASP A 392 -3.16 14.54 -4.97
N PRO A 393 -2.14 13.75 -4.57
CA PRO A 393 -0.74 14.15 -4.71
C PRO A 393 -0.32 14.50 -6.15
N GLY A 394 -1.10 14.06 -7.15
CA GLY A 394 -0.90 14.35 -8.58
C GLY A 394 0.17 13.50 -9.25
N SER A 395 1.06 12.85 -8.50
CA SER A 395 2.04 11.91 -9.02
C SER A 395 2.59 10.97 -7.95
N GLY A 396 3.17 9.84 -8.38
CA GLY A 396 3.91 8.93 -7.50
C GLY A 396 5.08 9.60 -6.76
N ALA A 397 5.69 10.64 -7.33
CA ALA A 397 6.81 11.34 -6.70
C ALA A 397 6.40 12.20 -5.48
N ASN A 398 5.10 12.42 -5.30
CA ASN A 398 4.56 13.29 -4.26
C ASN A 398 3.86 12.51 -3.14
N ILE A 399 3.73 11.18 -3.25
CA ILE A 399 2.93 10.38 -2.29
C ILE A 399 3.53 10.38 -0.88
N PHE A 400 4.84 10.63 -0.75
CA PHE A 400 5.53 10.81 0.53
C PHE A 400 5.97 12.27 0.75
N GLY A 401 5.41 13.21 0.00
CA GLY A 401 5.69 14.63 0.19
C GLY A 401 5.02 15.18 1.44
N ARG A 402 5.62 16.22 2.04
CA ARG A 402 5.17 16.82 3.30
C ARG A 402 3.67 17.13 3.41
N PRO A 403 2.96 17.59 2.36
CA PRO A 403 1.51 17.78 2.45
C PRO A 403 0.74 16.53 2.89
N VAL A 404 1.14 15.34 2.43
CA VAL A 404 0.45 14.08 2.74
C VAL A 404 0.41 13.83 4.24
N TYR A 405 1.55 14.01 4.91
CA TYR A 405 1.73 13.84 6.36
C TYR A 405 1.05 14.97 7.13
N ASP A 406 1.57 16.20 6.97
CA ASP A 406 1.22 17.33 7.82
C ASP A 406 -0.22 17.80 7.56
N ARG A 407 -0.63 18.00 6.29
CA ARG A 407 -2.01 18.41 6.01
C ARG A 407 -3.00 17.27 6.20
N GLY A 408 -2.59 16.01 6.01
CA GLY A 408 -3.38 14.84 6.40
C GLY A 408 -3.70 14.86 7.90
N ALA A 409 -2.69 15.09 8.75
CA ALA A 409 -2.85 15.22 10.18
C ALA A 409 -3.67 16.47 10.58
N MET A 410 -3.48 17.61 9.91
CA MET A 410 -4.31 18.80 10.09
C MET A 410 -5.79 18.53 9.78
N ALA A 411 -6.08 17.74 8.74
CA ALA A 411 -7.44 17.37 8.38
C ALA A 411 -8.09 16.51 9.47
N LEU A 412 -7.37 15.54 10.03
CA LEU A 412 -7.84 14.73 11.16
C LEU A 412 -8.02 15.57 12.43
N HIS A 413 -7.13 16.54 12.68
CA HIS A 413 -7.32 17.48 13.77
C HIS A 413 -8.62 18.28 13.60
N LYS A 414 -8.86 18.81 12.39
CA LYS A 414 -10.08 19.56 12.09
C LYS A 414 -11.33 18.71 12.16
N LEU A 415 -11.26 17.46 11.71
CA LEU A 415 -12.31 16.49 11.89
C LEU A 415 -12.61 16.31 13.39
N ARG A 416 -11.59 16.05 14.23
CA ARG A 416 -11.74 15.91 15.69
C ARG A 416 -12.42 17.13 16.31
N LYS A 417 -12.01 18.35 15.94
CA LYS A 417 -12.63 19.60 16.40
C LYS A 417 -14.09 19.73 15.95
N ALA A 418 -14.39 19.34 14.71
CA ALA A 418 -15.72 19.44 14.15
C ALA A 418 -16.70 18.45 14.79
N VAL A 419 -16.30 17.21 15.02
CA VAL A 419 -17.22 16.14 15.51
C VAL A 419 -17.13 15.91 17.02
N GLY A 420 -16.08 16.39 17.67
CA GLY A 420 -15.79 16.18 19.09
C GLY A 420 -15.14 14.81 19.36
N ASP A 421 -14.36 14.73 20.44
CA ASP A 421 -13.56 13.55 20.81
C ASP A 421 -14.35 12.23 20.83
N PRO A 422 -15.56 12.14 21.42
CA PRO A 422 -16.28 10.87 21.47
C PRO A 422 -16.64 10.33 20.07
N ALA A 423 -17.09 11.20 19.17
CA ALA A 423 -17.40 10.80 17.80
C ALA A 423 -16.13 10.53 16.99
N PHE A 424 -15.08 11.33 17.16
CA PHE A 424 -13.81 11.15 16.47
C PHE A 424 -13.19 9.79 16.73
N PHE A 425 -13.00 9.41 18.00
CA PHE A 425 -12.43 8.10 18.32
C PHE A 425 -13.38 6.95 17.99
N LYS A 426 -14.70 7.18 17.94
CA LYS A 426 -15.64 6.19 17.39
C LYS A 426 -15.43 6.00 15.88
N ILE A 427 -15.23 7.08 15.12
CA ILE A 427 -14.92 7.03 13.68
C ILE A 427 -13.66 6.21 13.45
N LEU A 428 -12.56 6.51 14.16
CA LEU A 428 -11.30 5.79 13.98
C LEU A 428 -11.43 4.28 14.27
N ARG A 429 -12.10 3.93 15.39
CA ARG A 429 -12.38 2.53 15.72
C ARG A 429 -13.24 1.82 14.68
N THR A 430 -14.30 2.49 14.22
CA THR A 430 -15.19 1.92 13.21
C THR A 430 -14.47 1.77 11.88
N TRP A 431 -13.62 2.73 11.48
CA TRP A 431 -12.79 2.64 10.28
C TRP A 431 -11.86 1.44 10.32
N ALA A 432 -11.08 1.31 11.40
CA ALA A 432 -10.16 0.19 11.61
C ALA A 432 -10.87 -1.17 11.67
N THR A 433 -12.10 -1.21 12.20
CA THR A 433 -12.88 -2.45 12.33
C THR A 433 -13.55 -2.85 11.01
N ASP A 434 -14.26 -1.92 10.37
CA ASP A 434 -15.05 -2.19 9.15
C ASP A 434 -14.15 -2.52 7.95
N HIS A 435 -12.92 -1.99 7.92
CA HIS A 435 -11.95 -2.20 6.84
C HIS A 435 -10.79 -3.13 7.23
N ARG A 436 -10.89 -3.83 8.37
CA ARG A 436 -9.85 -4.74 8.84
C ARG A 436 -9.47 -5.76 7.78
N ASP A 437 -8.16 -5.96 7.61
CA ASP A 437 -7.56 -6.87 6.61
C ASP A 437 -7.93 -6.55 5.15
N GLY A 438 -8.47 -5.36 4.89
CA GLY A 438 -8.95 -4.92 3.58
C GLY A 438 -8.28 -3.64 3.12
N HIS A 439 -9.05 -2.81 2.42
CA HIS A 439 -8.60 -1.52 1.93
C HIS A 439 -9.72 -0.47 2.00
N GLY A 440 -9.36 0.81 1.94
CA GLY A 440 -10.29 1.94 2.00
C GLY A 440 -10.02 3.01 0.95
N THR A 441 -10.96 3.95 0.81
CA THR A 441 -10.81 5.18 0.01
C THR A 441 -11.14 6.42 0.84
N THR A 442 -10.69 7.59 0.40
CA THR A 442 -11.04 8.87 1.04
C THR A 442 -12.56 9.03 1.12
N ALA A 443 -13.29 8.71 0.05
CA ALA A 443 -14.76 8.83 0.02
C ALA A 443 -15.45 7.91 1.04
N GLN A 444 -14.93 6.69 1.24
CA GLN A 444 -15.47 5.76 2.25
C GLN A 444 -15.22 6.27 3.67
N PHE A 445 -14.04 6.84 3.94
CA PHE A 445 -13.73 7.43 5.24
C PHE A 445 -14.61 8.65 5.52
N THR A 446 -14.78 9.55 4.56
CA THR A 446 -15.69 10.71 4.67
C THR A 446 -17.11 10.25 4.98
N ALA A 447 -17.67 9.32 4.20
CA ALA A 447 -19.03 8.82 4.41
C ALA A 447 -19.20 8.13 5.77
N LEU A 448 -18.18 7.45 6.27
CA LEU A 448 -18.18 6.91 7.63
C LEU A 448 -18.21 8.02 8.69
N ALA A 449 -17.36 9.04 8.53
CA ALA A 449 -17.27 10.16 9.46
C ALA A 449 -18.61 10.91 9.56
N GLU A 450 -19.27 11.16 8.44
CA GLU A 450 -20.59 11.79 8.37
C GLU A 450 -21.66 10.90 9.02
N ARG A 451 -21.68 9.60 8.69
CA ARG A 451 -22.62 8.64 9.26
C ARG A 451 -22.52 8.56 10.79
N VAL A 452 -21.30 8.57 11.34
CA VAL A 452 -21.08 8.46 12.79
C VAL A 452 -21.36 9.78 13.50
N SER A 453 -21.02 10.91 12.90
CA SER A 453 -21.15 12.23 13.53
C SER A 453 -22.51 12.91 13.32
N GLY A 454 -23.24 12.51 12.28
CA GLY A 454 -24.47 13.17 11.84
C GLY A 454 -24.24 14.56 11.22
N LYS A 455 -23.00 14.88 10.82
CA LYS A 455 -22.63 16.16 10.21
C LYS A 455 -22.27 15.98 8.75
N ASP A 456 -22.55 17.00 7.93
CA ASP A 456 -21.97 17.17 6.60
C ASP A 456 -20.51 17.61 6.75
N LEU A 457 -19.58 16.84 6.20
CA LEU A 457 -18.14 17.03 6.33
C LEU A 457 -17.45 17.26 4.98
N ASP A 458 -18.21 17.34 3.88
CA ASP A 458 -17.67 17.48 2.52
C ASP A 458 -16.77 18.71 2.40
N GLN A 459 -17.23 19.86 2.91
CA GLN A 459 -16.45 21.11 2.86
C GLN A 459 -15.17 21.04 3.71
N LEU A 460 -15.19 20.30 4.82
CA LEU A 460 -14.00 20.10 5.65
C LEU A 460 -12.94 19.33 4.87
N PHE A 461 -13.28 18.16 4.34
CA PHE A 461 -12.33 17.36 3.57
C PHE A 461 -11.91 18.07 2.28
N LEU A 462 -12.82 18.73 1.57
CA LEU A 462 -12.48 19.53 0.39
C LEU A 462 -11.46 20.61 0.73
N THR A 463 -11.62 21.33 1.85
CA THR A 463 -10.71 22.40 2.26
C THR A 463 -9.33 21.84 2.63
N TRP A 464 -9.28 20.81 3.48
CA TRP A 464 -8.02 20.37 4.09
C TRP A 464 -7.21 19.44 3.20
N ILE A 465 -7.88 18.52 2.50
CA ILE A 465 -7.22 17.48 1.70
C ILE A 465 -7.52 17.56 0.21
N GLY A 466 -8.61 18.22 -0.22
CA GLY A 466 -9.03 18.26 -1.63
C GLY A 466 -8.59 19.50 -2.41
N THR A 467 -8.21 20.60 -1.73
CA THR A 467 -7.90 21.88 -2.36
C THR A 467 -6.40 22.19 -2.28
N LYS A 468 -5.83 22.66 -3.40
CA LYS A 468 -4.43 23.08 -3.46
C LYS A 468 -4.21 24.40 -2.71
N GLY A 469 -3.05 24.56 -2.07
CA GLY A 469 -2.68 25.78 -1.37
C GLY A 469 -3.18 25.83 0.07
N LYS A 470 -2.77 26.89 0.77
CA LYS A 470 -3.14 27.17 2.15
C LYS A 470 -4.62 27.59 2.26
N PRO A 471 -5.41 26.98 3.15
CA PRO A 471 -6.75 27.47 3.46
C PRO A 471 -6.73 28.94 3.91
N SER A 472 -7.78 29.69 3.57
CA SER A 472 -7.88 31.12 3.91
C SER A 472 -8.15 31.37 5.39
N ALA A 473 -8.72 30.38 6.08
CA ALA A 473 -8.97 30.39 7.51
C ALA A 473 -8.48 29.07 8.14
N PRO A 474 -7.98 29.15 9.40
CA PRO A 474 -7.44 28.00 10.09
C PRO A 474 -8.48 26.95 10.40
#